data_AF-A0A2J4QFS5-F1
#
_entry.id   AF-A0A2J4QFS5-F1
#
_cell.length_a   1.000
_cell.length_b   1.000
_cell.length_c   1.000
_cell.angle_alpha   90.00
_cell.angle_beta   90.00
_cell.angle_gamma   90.00
#
_symmetry.space_group_name_H-M   'P 1'
#
loop_
_entity.id
_entity.type
_entity.pdbx_description
1 polymer ?
#
loop_
_entity_poly.entity_id
_entity_poly.type
_entity_poly.pdbx_seq_one_letter_code
_entity_poly.pdbx_strand_id
1 'polypeptide(L)' 'MSKKIVLALGGNALGDDLAGQMQAVRHTARTIVDLIALGHQVVVTHGNGPQVGMINQAFEAAAKTEAHTPMLPMSVCVA' A
#
# COMPACT_ATOMS: atom_id res chain seq x y z
N MET A 1 -10.46 19.47 21.13
CA MET A 1 -11.71 19.24 20.35
C MET A 1 -11.50 18.03 19.46
N SER A 2 -12.39 17.04 19.54
CA SER A 2 -12.42 15.92 18.60
C SER A 2 -12.72 16.43 17.19
N LYS A 3 -12.03 15.88 16.18
CA LYS A 3 -12.19 16.23 14.76
C LYS A 3 -12.12 14.95 13.93
N LYS A 4 -12.72 14.97 12.74
CA LYS A 4 -12.55 13.92 11.74
C LYS A 4 -11.39 14.31 10.82
N ILE A 5 -10.39 13.44 10.69
CA ILE A 5 -9.16 13.66 9.94
C ILE A 5 -9.08 12.61 8.84
N VAL A 6 -8.86 13.03 7.60
CA VAL A 6 -8.49 12.12 6.50
C VAL A 6 -6.97 12.18 6.36
N LEU A 7 -6.30 11.07 6.65
CA LEU A 7 -4.86 10.89 6.52
C LEU A 7 -4.57 10.15 5.22
N ALA A 8 -4.06 10.88 4.22
CA ALA A 8 -3.63 10.32 2.94
C ALA A 8 -2.13 10.02 2.96
N LEU A 9 -1.79 8.73 2.97
CA LEU A 9 -0.42 8.25 2.91
C LEU A 9 0.04 8.22 1.45
N GLY A 10 1.21 8.78 1.16
CA GLY A 10 1.80 8.72 -0.17
C GLY A 10 2.11 7.26 -0.58
N GLY A 11 2.01 6.94 -1.87
CA GLY A 11 2.28 5.58 -2.37
C GLY A 11 3.72 5.08 -2.09
N ASN A 12 4.67 6.00 -1.96
CA ASN A 12 6.07 5.69 -1.61
C ASN A 12 6.28 5.55 -0.09
N ALA A 13 5.25 5.79 0.74
CA ALA A 13 5.34 5.67 2.19
C ALA A 13 5.35 4.22 2.68
N LEU A 14 5.25 3.25 1.77
CA LEU A 14 5.06 1.83 2.10
C LEU A 14 6.21 0.95 1.61
N GLY A 15 7.38 1.50 1.25
CA GLY A 15 8.59 0.74 0.92
C GLY A 15 8.52 -0.09 -0.37
N ASP A 16 9.69 -0.59 -0.80
CA ASP A 16 9.87 -1.25 -2.11
C ASP A 16 9.93 -2.78 -2.04
N ASP A 17 10.05 -3.35 -0.83
CA ASP A 17 10.01 -4.78 -0.58
C ASP A 17 9.25 -5.07 0.73
N LEU A 18 8.88 -6.34 0.97
CA LEU A 18 8.08 -6.73 2.13
C LEU A 18 8.66 -6.25 3.47
N ALA A 19 9.99 -6.32 3.64
CA ALA A 19 10.63 -5.91 4.89
C ALA A 19 10.54 -4.39 5.07
N GLY A 20 10.80 -3.63 4.02
CA GLY A 20 10.65 -2.18 3.96
C GLY A 20 9.21 -1.74 4.22
N GLN A 21 8.22 -2.42 3.62
CA GLN A 21 6.80 -2.10 3.87
C GLN A 21 6.43 -2.32 5.33
N MET A 22 6.86 -3.45 5.90
CA MET A 22 6.60 -3.78 7.30
C MET A 22 7.25 -2.79 8.26
N GLN A 23 8.40 -2.21 7.93
CA GLN A 23 9.01 -1.14 8.73
C GLN A 23 8.25 0.18 8.58
N ALA A 24 7.93 0.57 7.34
CA ALA A 24 7.25 1.82 7.05
C ALA A 24 5.84 1.87 7.67
N VAL A 25 5.06 0.80 7.53
CA VAL A 25 3.74 0.67 8.16
C VAL A 25 3.83 0.77 9.68
N ARG A 26 4.81 0.11 10.31
CA ARG A 26 5.01 0.21 11.77
C ARG A 26 5.33 1.64 12.21
N HIS A 27 6.10 2.37 11.42
CA HIS A 27 6.41 3.77 11.70
C HIS A 27 5.15 4.63 11.58
N THR A 28 4.43 4.53 10.45
CA THR A 28 3.20 5.30 10.20
C THR A 28 2.09 5.01 11.20
N ALA A 29 1.98 3.76 11.66
CA ALA A 29 0.98 3.37 12.66
C ALA A 29 1.10 4.17 13.97
N ARG A 30 2.32 4.57 14.37
CA ARG A 30 2.54 5.39 15.58
C ARG A 30 1.82 6.72 15.47
N THR A 31 2.01 7.44 14.36
CA THR A 31 1.34 8.72 14.11
C THR A 31 -0.19 8.59 14.10
N ILE A 32 -0.71 7.50 13.53
CA ILE A 32 -2.16 7.24 13.52
C ILE A 32 -2.67 7.05 14.95
N VAL A 33 -1.97 6.26 15.77
CA VAL A 33 -2.33 6.02 17.17
C VAL A 33 -2.26 7.31 17.98
N ASP A 34 -1.26 8.17 17.75
CA ASP A 34 -1.15 9.46 18.44
C ASP A 34 -2.36 10.37 18.14
N LEU A 35 -2.81 10.43 16.88
CA LEU A 35 -4.01 11.18 16.49
C LEU A 35 -5.28 10.63 17.15
N ILE A 36 -5.40 9.30 17.24
CA ILE A 36 -6.52 8.64 17.91
C ILE A 36 -6.48 8.92 19.42
N ALA A 37 -5.30 8.89 20.04
CA ALA A 37 -5.12 9.17 21.47
C ALA A 37 -5.49 10.62 21.84
N LEU A 38 -5.35 11.56 20.91
CA LEU A 38 -5.84 12.95 21.04
C LEU A 38 -7.38 13.07 20.90
N GLY A 39 -8.08 11.97 20.68
CA GLY A 39 -9.54 11.90 20.57
C GLY A 39 -10.07 12.20 19.17
N HIS A 40 -9.23 12.16 18.13
CA HIS A 40 -9.67 12.35 16.74
C HIS A 40 -10.22 11.05 16.14
N GLN A 41 -11.16 11.19 15.20
CA GLN A 41 -11.56 10.11 14.30
C GLN A 41 -10.69 10.18 13.05
N VAL A 42 -9.97 9.10 12.75
CA VAL A 42 -9.02 9.06 11.63
C VAL A 42 -9.53 8.13 10.54
N VAL A 43 -9.62 8.63 9.32
CA VAL A 43 -9.80 7.83 8.10
C VAL A 43 -8.44 7.76 7.41
N VAL A 44 -7.93 6.55 7.17
CA VAL A 44 -6.63 6.34 6.53
C VAL A 44 -6.86 5.93 5.08
N THR A 45 -6.14 6.57 4.16
CA THR A 45 -6.11 6.22 2.74
C THR A 45 -4.65 6.14 2.29
N HIS A 46 -4.37 5.42 1.22
CA HIS A 46 -3.02 5.35 0.68
C HIS A 46 -3.03 5.11 -0.84
N GLY A 47 -1.94 5.49 -1.50
CA GLY A 47 -1.64 5.00 -2.85
C GLY A 47 -1.07 3.58 -2.80
N ASN A 48 -1.19 2.84 -3.91
CA ASN A 48 -0.68 1.47 -4.05
C ASN A 48 0.21 1.28 -5.30
N GLY A 49 0.66 2.36 -5.94
CA GLY A 49 1.40 2.31 -7.20
C GLY A 49 2.59 1.34 -7.23
N PRO A 50 3.55 1.44 -6.29
CA PRO A 50 4.68 0.49 -6.21
C PRO A 50 4.22 -0.97 -6.02
N GLN A 51 3.21 -1.19 -5.18
CA GLN A 51 2.68 -2.53 -4.87
C GLN A 51 2.02 -3.16 -6.09
N VAL A 52 1.19 -2.39 -6.81
CA VAL A 52 0.53 -2.82 -8.04
C VAL A 52 1.55 -3.06 -9.15
N GLY A 53 2.61 -2.24 -9.20
CA GLY A 53 3.75 -2.44 -10.10
C GLY A 53 4.44 -3.78 -9.88
N MET A 54 4.72 -4.13 -8.62
CA MET A 54 5.30 -5.43 -8.26
C MET A 54 4.41 -6.61 -8.66
N ILE A 55 3.10 -6.51 -8.39
CA ILE A 55 2.13 -7.55 -8.78
C ILE A 55 2.13 -7.74 -10.29
N ASN A 56 2.03 -6.65 -11.06
CA ASN A 56 2.04 -6.70 -12.51
C ASN A 56 3.33 -7.36 -13.04
N GLN A 57 4.50 -6.94 -12.55
CA GLN A 57 5.79 -7.53 -12.94
C GLN A 57 5.86 -9.02 -12.62
N ALA A 58 5.32 -9.46 -11.48
CA ALA A 58 5.26 -10.87 -11.12
C ALA A 58 4.40 -11.69 -12.10
N PHE A 59 3.23 -11.17 -12.51
CA PHE A 59 2.39 -11.81 -13.52
C PHE A 59 3.04 -11.82 -14.91
N GLU A 60 3.70 -10.73 -15.30
CA GLU A 60 4.46 -10.68 -16.55
C GLU A 60 5.58 -11.72 -16.58
N ALA A 61 6.32 -11.88 -15.47
CA ALA A 61 7.34 -12.91 -15.35
C ALA A 61 6.73 -14.32 -15.41
N ALA A 62 5.62 -14.56 -14.69
CA ALA A 62 4.93 -15.84 -14.67
C ALA A 62 4.36 -16.24 -16.04
N ALA A 63 3.88 -15.28 -16.84
CA ALA A 63 3.37 -15.52 -18.18
C ALA A 63 4.45 -16.02 -19.16
N LYS A 64 5.73 -15.79 -18.85
CA LYS A 64 6.89 -16.25 -19.62
C LYS A 64 7.37 -17.65 -19.19
N THR A 65 6.71 -18.30 -18.23
CA THR A 65 7.04 -19.66 -17.76
C THR A 65 6.12 -20.72 -18.37
N GLU A 66 6.46 -22.00 -18.21
CA GLU A 66 5.62 -23.14 -18.65
C GLU A 66 4.27 -23.23 -17.95
N ALA A 67 4.09 -22.49 -16.85
CA ALA A 67 2.81 -22.39 -16.17
C ALA A 67 1.74 -21.65 -17.01
N HIS A 68 2.14 -20.97 -18.09
CA HIS A 68 1.25 -20.26 -19.02
C HIS A 68 0.21 -19.34 -18.33
N THR A 69 0.64 -18.70 -17.23
CA THR A 69 -0.18 -17.71 -16.52
C THR A 69 -0.61 -16.60 -17.49
N PRO A 70 -1.90 -16.19 -17.52
CA PRO A 70 -2.33 -15.12 -18.39
C PRO A 70 -1.68 -13.79 -18.02
N MET A 71 -1.34 -12.99 -19.03
CA MET A 71 -0.95 -11.59 -18.83
C MET A 71 -2.12 -10.81 -18.21
N LEU A 72 -1.84 -10.10 -17.13
CA LEU A 72 -2.82 -9.24 -16.48
C LEU A 72 -2.54 -7.77 -16.81
N PRO A 73 -3.49 -7.01 -17.40
CA PRO A 73 -3.29 -5.58 -17.61
C PRO A 73 -3.17 -4.84 -16.27
N MET A 74 -2.42 -3.73 -16.23
CA MET A 74 -2.22 -2.96 -15.00
C MET A 74 -3.54 -2.53 -14.34
N SER A 75 -4.59 -2.32 -15.13
CA SER A 75 -5.94 -1.96 -14.66
C SER A 75 -6.62 -3.01 -13.79
N VAL A 76 -6.22 -4.29 -13.85
CA VAL A 76 -6.78 -5.34 -12.99
C VAL A 76 -5.89 -5.66 -11.78
N CYS A 77 -4.69 -5.08 -11.72
CA CYS A 77 -3.76 -5.26 -10.61
C CYS A 77 -3.99 -4.23 -9.48
N VAL A 78 -4.75 -3.17 -9.75
CA VAL A 78 -5.04 -2.08 -8.80
C VAL A 78 -6.26 -2.42 -7.93
N ALA A 79 -6.24 -1.99 -6.67
CA ALA A 79 -7.37 -2.09 -5.73
C ALA A 79 -8.44 -1.02 -5.98
#